data_AF-A0A3Q9IAF4-F1
#
_entry.id   AF-A0A3Q9IAF4-F1
#
_cell.length_a   1.000
_cell.length_b   1.000
_cell.length_c   1.000
_cell.angle_alpha   90.00
_cell.angle_beta   90.00
_cell.angle_gamma   90.00
#
_symmetry.space_group_name_H-M   'P 1'
#
loop_
_entity.id
_entity.type
_entity.pdbx_description
1 polymer ?
#
loop_
_entity_poly.entity_id
_entity_poly.type
_entity_poly.pdbx_seq_one_letter_code
_entity_poly.pdbx_strand_id
1 'polypeptide(L)'
;MAHRPPQLDNTPNIPDILERAEDLNLMLHHLESTSDSTEMPEYNYFDRSGLIQCSVSSGMLNAATKLAGDSDPVLRCVLICSLYEEGYTELAEQHLLEIVHKLFPPRTPYQEAARIYGEILYDQARYEEASAIFAALAEACPSMASVRYASAACRLQEKVLRLRRRMELYHPDQDERLKIEKYIHGFLDMLAFIEQTHWHSTWNDKQKSNLPEQISANIKQNRP
;
A
#
# COMPACT_ATOMS: atom_id res chain seq x y z
N MET A 1 42.32 7.08 -52.10
CA MET A 1 41.65 5.95 -51.44
C MET A 1 41.07 6.47 -50.13
N ALA A 2 39.76 6.74 -50.08
CA ALA A 2 39.08 7.24 -48.89
C ALA A 2 38.34 6.08 -48.23
N HIS A 3 38.72 5.73 -47.00
CA HIS A 3 38.05 4.71 -46.20
C HIS A 3 36.74 5.28 -45.63
N ARG A 4 35.62 4.63 -45.95
CA ARG A 4 34.30 4.87 -45.35
C ARG A 4 34.21 4.06 -44.05
N PRO A 5 33.80 4.63 -42.91
CA PRO A 5 33.61 3.85 -41.69
C PRO A 5 32.33 2.99 -41.78
N PRO A 6 32.28 1.85 -41.06
CA PRO A 6 31.11 0.97 -41.07
C PRO A 6 29.98 1.64 -40.30
N GLN A 7 28.79 1.70 -40.91
CA GLN A 7 27.57 2.05 -40.19
C GLN A 7 27.14 0.84 -39.36
N LEU A 8 27.11 1.02 -38.03
CA LEU A 8 26.45 0.11 -37.11
C LEU A 8 24.95 0.40 -37.19
N ASP A 9 24.21 -0.48 -37.85
CA ASP A 9 22.75 -0.58 -37.72
C ASP A 9 22.44 -1.06 -36.30
N ASN A 10 22.23 -0.11 -35.39
CA ASN A 10 21.69 -0.34 -34.05
C ASN A 10 20.19 -0.05 -34.04
N THR A 11 19.44 -0.70 -34.92
CA THR A 11 17.99 -0.80 -34.76
C THR A 11 17.70 -2.08 -33.95
N PRO A 12 17.14 -1.99 -32.73
CA PRO A 12 16.73 -3.18 -32.01
C PRO A 12 15.71 -3.93 -32.84
N ASN A 13 15.92 -5.24 -33.00
CA ASN A 13 15.12 -6.12 -33.85
C ASN A 13 13.72 -6.26 -33.22
N ILE A 14 12.78 -5.43 -33.66
CA ILE A 14 11.39 -5.32 -33.18
C ILE A 14 10.64 -6.69 -33.09
N PRO A 15 10.86 -7.69 -33.98
CA PRO A 15 10.17 -8.99 -33.90
C PRO A 15 10.47 -9.78 -32.63
N ASP A 16 11.71 -9.71 -32.14
CA ASP A 16 12.21 -10.50 -30.98
C ASP A 16 11.58 -10.02 -29.64
N ILE A 17 11.17 -8.74 -29.59
CA ILE A 17 10.51 -8.14 -28.43
C ILE A 17 9.02 -8.54 -28.37
N LEU A 18 8.37 -8.67 -29.52
CA LEU A 18 6.95 -9.03 -29.62
C LEU A 18 6.71 -10.51 -29.31
N GLU A 19 7.53 -11.42 -29.85
CA GLU A 19 7.43 -12.85 -29.55
C GLU A 19 7.65 -13.11 -28.04
N ARG A 20 8.63 -12.42 -27.43
CA ARG A 20 8.88 -12.51 -25.99
C ARG A 20 7.71 -11.98 -25.14
N ALA A 21 6.96 -10.99 -25.62
CA ALA A 21 5.80 -10.45 -24.91
C ALA A 21 4.60 -11.39 -24.98
N GLU A 22 4.37 -12.05 -26.12
CA GLU A 22 3.32 -13.06 -26.28
C GLU A 22 3.60 -14.29 -25.42
N ASP A 23 4.85 -14.76 -25.38
CA ASP A 23 5.27 -15.88 -24.53
C ASP A 23 5.08 -15.57 -23.03
N LEU A 24 5.43 -14.36 -22.59
CA LEU A 24 5.22 -13.93 -21.21
C LEU A 24 3.73 -13.87 -20.85
N ASN A 25 2.88 -13.37 -21.75
CA ASN A 25 1.43 -13.35 -21.52
C ASN A 25 0.85 -14.77 -21.42
N LEU A 26 1.27 -15.67 -22.31
CA LEU A 26 0.86 -17.08 -22.26
C LEU A 26 1.28 -17.74 -20.93
N MET A 27 2.50 -17.47 -20.48
CA MET A 27 2.99 -17.96 -19.19
C MET A 27 2.16 -17.40 -18.02
N LEU A 28 1.89 -16.09 -17.98
CA LEU A 28 1.07 -15.50 -16.92
C LEU A 28 -0.33 -16.11 -16.87
N HIS A 29 -0.96 -16.33 -18.03
CA HIS A 29 -2.28 -16.98 -18.10
C HIS A 29 -2.23 -18.43 -17.64
N HIS A 30 -1.13 -19.14 -17.92
CA HIS A 30 -0.93 -20.48 -17.38
C HIS A 30 -0.76 -20.48 -15.86
N LEU A 31 0.00 -19.54 -15.30
CA LEU A 31 0.17 -19.40 -13.84
C LEU A 31 -1.14 -19.03 -13.16
N GLU A 32 -1.96 -18.21 -13.80
CA GLU A 32 -3.28 -17.81 -13.29
C GLU A 32 -4.27 -18.99 -13.25
N SER A 33 -4.20 -19.89 -14.24
CA SER A 33 -5.15 -21.00 -14.39
C SER A 33 -4.75 -22.28 -13.63
N THR A 34 -3.47 -22.45 -13.33
CA THR A 34 -2.98 -23.63 -12.61
C THR A 34 -3.26 -23.51 -11.11
N SER A 35 -3.54 -24.62 -10.42
CA SER A 35 -3.67 -24.65 -8.96
C SER A 35 -2.35 -25.02 -8.26
N ASP A 36 -1.42 -25.62 -8.98
CA ASP A 36 -0.13 -26.08 -8.45
C ASP A 36 0.95 -24.98 -8.48
N SER A 37 1.88 -25.10 -7.53
CA SER A 37 3.15 -24.40 -7.50
C SER A 37 4.11 -25.03 -8.52
N THR A 38 3.86 -24.75 -9.80
CA THR A 38 4.78 -25.19 -10.86
C THR A 38 6.18 -24.65 -10.60
N GLU A 39 7.22 -25.47 -10.82
CA GLU A 39 8.61 -25.03 -10.79
C GLU A 39 8.76 -23.83 -11.74
N MET A 40 8.92 -22.65 -11.15
CA MET A 40 9.05 -21.41 -11.90
C MET A 40 10.38 -21.45 -12.66
N PRO A 41 10.41 -21.06 -13.94
CA PRO A 41 11.67 -20.85 -14.65
C PRO A 41 12.55 -19.88 -13.84
N GLU A 42 13.87 -20.09 -13.84
CA GLU A 42 14.84 -19.19 -13.19
C GLU A 42 14.87 -17.82 -13.89
N TYR A 43 13.85 -17.00 -13.66
CA TYR A 43 13.85 -15.59 -14.03
C TYR A 43 14.73 -14.82 -13.04
N ASN A 44 15.46 -13.84 -13.56
CA ASN A 44 16.18 -12.93 -12.70
C ASN A 44 15.19 -12.13 -11.83
N TYR A 45 15.68 -11.63 -10.70
CA TYR A 45 14.89 -10.91 -9.71
C TYR A 45 14.10 -9.72 -10.28
N PHE A 46 14.70 -8.94 -11.19
CA PHE A 46 14.07 -7.75 -11.78
C PHE A 46 12.89 -8.13 -12.68
N ASP A 47 13.05 -9.18 -13.48
CA ASP A 47 12.00 -9.70 -14.36
C ASP A 47 10.80 -10.16 -13.52
N ARG A 48 11.04 -10.84 -12.39
CA ARG A 48 9.96 -11.28 -11.49
C ARG A 48 9.22 -10.11 -10.84
N SER A 49 9.93 -9.08 -10.37
CA SER A 49 9.29 -7.90 -9.79
C SER A 49 8.36 -7.19 -10.80
N GLY A 50 8.82 -7.01 -12.03
CA GLY A 50 8.01 -6.40 -13.09
C GLY A 50 6.80 -7.27 -13.45
N LEU A 51 6.97 -8.59 -13.52
CA LEU A 51 5.87 -9.52 -13.79
C LEU A 51 4.82 -9.52 -12.68
N ILE A 52 5.22 -9.41 -11.41
CA ILE A 52 4.27 -9.28 -10.28
C ILE A 52 3.40 -8.03 -10.48
N GLN A 53 4.04 -6.87 -10.71
CA GLN A 53 3.34 -5.60 -10.92
C GLN A 53 2.35 -5.69 -12.10
N CYS A 54 2.80 -6.20 -13.25
CA CYS A 54 1.96 -6.38 -14.43
C CYS A 54 0.77 -7.32 -14.15
N SER A 55 1.02 -8.42 -13.46
CA SER A 55 -0.01 -9.41 -13.11
C SER A 55 -1.09 -8.79 -12.23
N VAL A 56 -0.70 -8.08 -11.16
CA VAL A 56 -1.65 -7.40 -10.28
C VAL A 56 -2.45 -6.33 -11.04
N SER A 57 -1.79 -5.50 -11.86
CA SER A 57 -2.46 -4.43 -12.62
C SER A 57 -3.49 -4.96 -13.63
N SER A 58 -3.32 -6.21 -14.08
CA SER A 58 -4.19 -6.95 -14.99
C SER A 58 -5.23 -7.82 -14.27
N GLY A 59 -5.24 -7.83 -12.93
CA GLY A 59 -6.14 -8.65 -12.12
C GLY A 59 -5.78 -10.14 -12.06
N MET A 60 -4.56 -10.52 -12.49
CA MET A 60 -4.04 -11.89 -12.47
C MET A 60 -3.35 -12.18 -11.13
N LEU A 61 -4.16 -12.27 -10.08
CA LEU A 61 -3.70 -12.29 -8.70
C LEU A 61 -3.01 -13.61 -8.33
N ASN A 62 -3.46 -14.74 -8.89
CA ASN A 62 -2.83 -16.04 -8.63
C ASN A 62 -1.43 -16.10 -9.25
N ALA A 63 -1.28 -15.58 -10.47
CA ALA A 63 0.02 -15.46 -11.13
C ALA A 63 0.98 -14.58 -10.32
N ALA A 64 0.51 -13.42 -9.85
CA ALA A 64 1.30 -12.53 -9.01
C ALA A 64 1.79 -13.21 -7.72
N THR A 65 0.92 -13.93 -7.03
CA THR A 65 1.26 -14.66 -5.79
C THR A 65 2.31 -15.74 -6.05
N LYS A 66 2.16 -16.53 -7.12
CA LYS A 66 3.16 -17.55 -7.50
C LYS A 66 4.51 -16.93 -7.89
N LEU A 67 4.48 -15.81 -8.61
CA LEU A 67 5.68 -15.07 -8.97
C LEU A 67 6.43 -14.51 -7.76
N ALA A 68 5.71 -14.12 -6.69
CA ALA A 68 6.34 -13.70 -5.44
C ALA A 68 6.97 -14.88 -4.70
N GLY A 69 6.22 -15.97 -4.55
CA GLY A 69 6.62 -17.16 -3.78
C GLY A 69 6.71 -16.88 -2.28
N ASP A 70 6.86 -17.95 -1.49
CA ASP A 70 6.79 -17.86 -0.02
C ASP A 70 8.12 -17.51 0.66
N SER A 71 9.23 -17.78 -0.02
CA SER A 71 10.57 -17.77 0.58
C SER A 71 11.33 -16.45 0.40
N ASP A 72 10.92 -15.58 -0.51
CA ASP A 72 11.62 -14.32 -0.82
C ASP A 72 10.94 -13.12 -0.14
N PRO A 73 11.54 -12.55 0.92
CA PRO A 73 11.04 -11.36 1.60
C PRO A 73 10.75 -10.19 0.69
N VAL A 74 11.61 -9.96 -0.31
CA VAL A 74 11.59 -8.75 -1.11
C VAL A 74 10.49 -8.86 -2.16
N LEU A 75 10.40 -10.00 -2.86
CA LEU A 75 9.31 -10.23 -3.81
C LEU A 75 7.94 -10.26 -3.13
N ARG A 76 7.86 -10.73 -1.88
CA ARG A 76 6.64 -10.62 -1.09
C ARG A 76 6.27 -9.17 -0.77
N CYS A 77 7.26 -8.32 -0.45
CA CYS A 77 7.02 -6.89 -0.28
C CYS A 77 6.55 -6.24 -1.60
N VAL A 78 7.12 -6.63 -2.74
CA VAL A 78 6.68 -6.16 -4.06
C VAL A 78 5.21 -6.53 -4.29
N LEU A 79 4.82 -7.78 -4.04
CA LEU A 79 3.41 -8.21 -4.15
C LEU A 79 2.49 -7.36 -3.28
N ILE A 80 2.83 -7.19 -1.99
CA ILE A 80 2.03 -6.38 -1.05
C ILE A 80 1.88 -4.94 -1.55
N CYS A 81 2.97 -4.32 -2.00
CA CYS A 81 2.93 -2.95 -2.51
C CYS A 81 2.06 -2.86 -3.77
N SER A 82 2.23 -3.77 -4.73
CA SER A 82 1.45 -3.79 -5.97
C SER A 82 -0.04 -4.02 -5.71
N LEU A 83 -0.39 -4.94 -4.81
CA LEU A 83 -1.78 -5.18 -4.40
C LEU A 83 -2.39 -3.92 -3.81
N TYR A 84 -1.68 -3.31 -2.87
CA TYR A 84 -2.15 -2.09 -2.22
C TYR A 84 -2.30 -0.95 -3.23
N GLU A 85 -1.30 -0.68 -4.06
CA GLU A 85 -1.33 0.37 -5.09
C GLU A 85 -2.47 0.19 -6.11
N GLU A 86 -2.88 -1.04 -6.44
CA GLU A 86 -4.03 -1.29 -7.33
C GLU A 86 -5.38 -1.32 -6.59
N GLY A 87 -5.40 -1.06 -5.28
CA GLY A 87 -6.62 -0.97 -4.47
C GLY A 87 -7.08 -2.30 -3.87
N TYR A 88 -6.34 -3.39 -4.05
CA TYR A 88 -6.61 -4.71 -3.43
C TYR A 88 -6.19 -4.74 -1.96
N THR A 89 -6.71 -3.80 -1.16
CA THR A 89 -6.29 -3.56 0.23
C THR A 89 -6.53 -4.75 1.17
N GLU A 90 -7.63 -5.48 1.01
CA GLU A 90 -7.92 -6.71 1.77
C GLU A 90 -6.88 -7.82 1.50
N LEU A 91 -6.48 -8.01 0.23
CA LEU A 91 -5.48 -9.02 -0.12
C LEU A 91 -4.08 -8.60 0.34
N ALA A 92 -3.76 -7.31 0.22
CA ALA A 92 -2.52 -6.76 0.78
C ALA A 92 -2.47 -7.00 2.30
N GLU A 93 -3.58 -6.77 3.02
CA GLU A 93 -3.68 -7.03 4.46
C GLU A 93 -3.48 -8.51 4.80
N GLN A 94 -4.10 -9.43 4.06
CA GLN A 94 -3.92 -10.87 4.28
C GLN A 94 -2.44 -11.27 4.22
N HIS A 95 -1.72 -10.82 3.20
CA HIS A 95 -0.28 -11.07 3.09
C HIS A 95 0.55 -10.37 4.16
N LEU A 96 0.15 -9.17 4.60
CA LEU A 96 0.81 -8.46 5.70
C LEU A 96 0.68 -9.21 7.02
N LEU A 97 -0.48 -9.80 7.30
CA LEU A 97 -0.72 -10.58 8.53
C LEU A 97 0.20 -11.81 8.62
N GLU A 98 0.55 -12.43 7.49
CA GLU A 98 1.48 -13.56 7.42
C GLU A 98 2.91 -13.17 7.83
N ILE A 99 3.28 -11.89 7.63
CA ILE A 99 4.61 -11.36 7.94
C ILE A 99 4.61 -10.31 9.05
N VAL A 100 3.51 -10.14 9.78
CA VAL A 100 3.35 -9.05 10.77
C VAL A 100 4.49 -9.01 11.80
N HIS A 101 4.97 -10.18 12.22
CA HIS A 101 6.08 -10.33 13.16
C HIS A 101 7.43 -9.83 12.61
N LYS A 102 7.55 -9.69 11.28
CA LYS A 102 8.74 -9.17 10.59
C LYS A 102 8.66 -7.67 10.31
N LEU A 103 7.48 -7.07 10.44
CA LEU A 103 7.27 -5.63 10.25
C LEU A 103 7.80 -4.81 11.43
N PHE A 104 8.10 -5.46 12.57
CA PHE A 104 8.52 -4.79 13.81
C PHE A 104 9.81 -5.39 14.41
N PRO A 105 10.87 -4.60 14.62
CA PRO A 105 11.02 -3.20 14.19
C PRO A 105 11.13 -3.11 12.66
N PRO A 106 10.66 -1.99 12.04
CA PRO A 106 10.66 -1.85 10.60
C PRO A 106 12.10 -1.76 10.07
N ARG A 107 12.47 -2.73 9.24
CA ARG A 107 13.79 -2.84 8.60
C ARG A 107 13.62 -3.20 7.14
N THR A 108 14.59 -2.86 6.30
CA THR A 108 14.63 -3.31 4.90
C THR A 108 14.49 -4.83 4.83
N PRO A 109 13.65 -5.39 3.94
CA PRO A 109 12.83 -4.73 2.91
C PRO A 109 11.42 -4.28 3.35
N TYR A 110 11.04 -4.51 4.61
CA TYR A 110 9.67 -4.40 5.12
C TYR A 110 9.18 -2.98 5.46
N GLN A 111 9.99 -1.94 5.25
CA GLN A 111 9.64 -0.57 5.66
C GLN A 111 8.37 -0.07 4.97
N GLU A 112 8.26 -0.30 3.66
CA GLU A 112 7.08 0.11 2.89
C GLU A 112 5.85 -0.75 3.22
N ALA A 113 6.04 -2.06 3.39
CA ALA A 113 4.98 -2.95 3.85
C ALA A 113 4.44 -2.54 5.24
N ALA A 114 5.32 -2.13 6.16
CA ALA A 114 4.92 -1.60 7.45
C ALA A 114 4.16 -0.27 7.32
N ARG A 115 4.56 0.63 6.41
CA ARG A 115 3.82 1.87 6.13
C ARG A 115 2.41 1.56 5.65
N ILE A 116 2.28 0.66 4.67
CA ILE A 116 0.99 0.20 4.12
C ILE A 116 0.12 -0.39 5.23
N TYR A 117 0.68 -1.24 6.09
CA TYR A 117 -0.07 -1.82 7.20
C TYR A 117 -0.59 -0.76 8.18
N GLY A 118 0.22 0.27 8.45
CA GLY A 118 -0.21 1.43 9.23
C GLY A 118 -1.39 2.18 8.61
N GLU A 119 -1.40 2.36 7.29
CA GLU A 119 -2.52 3.03 6.59
C GLU A 119 -3.79 2.19 6.60
N ILE A 120 -3.69 0.88 6.39
CA ILE A 120 -4.83 -0.04 6.49
C ILE A 120 -5.44 0.02 7.90
N LEU A 121 -4.61 0.00 8.95
CA LEU A 121 -5.08 0.13 10.33
C LEU A 121 -5.73 1.50 10.61
N TYR A 122 -5.19 2.56 10.01
CA TYR A 122 -5.81 3.88 10.10
C TYR A 122 -7.20 3.90 9.46
N ASP A 123 -7.36 3.32 8.27
CA ASP A 123 -8.64 3.24 7.55
C ASP A 123 -9.68 2.38 8.30
N GLN A 124 -9.22 1.41 9.09
CA GLN A 124 -10.02 0.59 10.00
C GLN A 124 -10.32 1.26 11.36
N ALA A 125 -9.94 2.54 11.53
CA ALA A 125 -10.05 3.29 12.79
C ALA A 125 -9.27 2.69 13.99
N ARG A 126 -8.26 1.84 13.73
CA ARG A 126 -7.34 1.27 14.72
C ARG A 126 -6.15 2.21 14.95
N TYR A 127 -6.46 3.44 15.32
CA TYR A 127 -5.49 4.56 15.33
C TYR A 127 -4.33 4.38 16.33
N GLU A 128 -4.57 3.70 17.46
CA GLU A 128 -3.51 3.43 18.45
C GLU A 128 -2.44 2.50 17.87
N GLU A 129 -2.86 1.42 17.24
CA GLU A 129 -1.97 0.46 16.57
C GLU A 129 -1.25 1.12 15.40
N ALA A 130 -1.99 1.81 14.51
CA ALA A 130 -1.40 2.55 13.39
C ALA A 130 -0.35 3.57 13.87
N SER A 131 -0.63 4.33 14.94
CA SER A 131 0.33 5.29 15.49
C SER A 131 1.61 4.63 15.99
N ALA A 132 1.54 3.44 16.57
CA ALA A 132 2.73 2.73 17.05
C ALA A 132 3.64 2.34 15.88
N ILE A 133 3.05 1.86 14.78
CA ILE A 133 3.77 1.53 13.55
C ILE A 133 4.46 2.75 12.97
N PHE A 134 3.71 3.84 12.77
CA PHE A 134 4.25 5.05 12.19
C PHE A 134 5.32 5.71 13.06
N ALA A 135 5.19 5.65 14.39
CA ALA A 135 6.24 6.11 15.30
C ALA A 135 7.52 5.28 15.15
N ALA A 136 7.42 3.94 15.14
CA ALA A 136 8.57 3.07 14.93
C ALA A 136 9.24 3.30 13.56
N LEU A 137 8.45 3.54 12.51
CA LEU A 137 8.95 3.91 11.18
C LEU A 137 9.65 5.28 11.19
N ALA A 138 9.10 6.27 11.87
CA ALA A 138 9.72 7.59 11.96
C ALA A 138 11.08 7.56 12.68
N GLU A 139 11.22 6.68 13.67
CA GLU A 139 12.49 6.44 14.37
C GLU A 139 13.50 5.70 13.50
N ALA A 140 13.07 4.63 12.81
CA ALA A 140 13.93 3.81 11.97
C ALA A 140 14.31 4.50 10.65
N CYS A 141 13.42 5.32 10.10
CA CYS A 141 13.54 5.99 8.81
C CYS A 141 13.25 7.50 8.91
N PRO A 142 14.15 8.31 9.51
CA PRO A 142 13.91 9.75 9.69
C PRO A 142 13.71 10.53 8.38
N SER A 143 14.13 10.00 7.23
CA SER A 143 13.91 10.60 5.91
C SER A 143 12.45 10.52 5.44
N MET A 144 11.65 9.58 5.97
CA MET A 144 10.26 9.38 5.56
C MET A 144 9.36 10.38 6.29
N ALA A 145 9.17 11.56 5.71
CA ALA A 145 8.37 12.61 6.34
C ALA A 145 6.89 12.24 6.50
N SER A 146 6.33 11.51 5.53
CA SER A 146 4.93 11.05 5.52
C SER A 146 4.54 10.29 6.79
N VAL A 147 5.40 9.41 7.31
CA VAL A 147 5.07 8.63 8.52
C VAL A 147 4.99 9.48 9.80
N ARG A 148 5.65 10.64 9.85
CA ARG A 148 5.47 11.56 10.99
C ARG A 148 4.11 12.22 10.95
N TYR A 149 3.67 12.63 9.76
CA TYR A 149 2.33 13.17 9.54
C TYR A 149 1.26 12.10 9.83
N ALA A 150 1.49 10.86 9.37
CA ALA A 150 0.63 9.72 9.66
C ALA A 150 0.47 9.45 11.17
N SER A 151 1.60 9.43 11.91
CA SER A 151 1.56 9.26 13.37
C SER A 151 0.81 10.42 14.06
N ALA A 152 1.00 11.66 13.60
CA ALA A 152 0.27 12.81 14.12
C ALA A 152 -1.24 12.70 13.84
N ALA A 153 -1.63 12.31 12.62
CA ALA A 153 -3.02 12.10 12.23
C ALA A 153 -3.68 11.03 13.11
N CYS A 154 -3.04 9.87 13.30
CA CYS A 154 -3.53 8.81 14.18
C CYS A 154 -3.82 9.31 15.60
N ARG A 155 -2.87 10.04 16.21
CA ARG A 155 -3.01 10.57 17.57
C ARG A 155 -4.14 11.60 17.69
N LEU A 156 -4.36 12.41 16.66
CA LEU A 156 -5.47 13.37 16.64
C LEU A 156 -6.82 12.66 16.52
N GLN A 157 -6.94 11.70 15.61
CA GLN A 157 -8.15 10.89 15.47
C GLN A 157 -8.50 10.14 16.76
N GLU A 158 -7.49 9.58 17.43
CA GLU A 158 -7.68 8.91 18.71
C GLU A 158 -8.21 9.86 19.79
N LYS A 159 -7.69 11.09 19.86
CA LYS A 159 -8.20 12.12 20.79
C LYS A 159 -9.65 12.49 20.47
N VAL A 160 -9.99 12.64 19.19
CA VAL A 160 -11.37 12.92 18.74
C VAL A 160 -12.30 11.80 19.18
N LEU A 161 -11.95 10.54 18.92
CA LEU A 161 -12.75 9.39 19.33
C LEU A 161 -12.93 9.32 20.85
N ARG A 162 -11.85 9.50 21.62
CA ARG A 162 -11.91 9.48 23.10
C ARG A 162 -12.82 10.58 23.65
N LEU A 163 -12.77 11.78 23.06
CA LEU A 163 -13.62 12.90 23.47
C LEU A 163 -15.09 12.67 23.11
N ARG A 164 -15.39 12.17 21.90
CA ARG A 164 -16.75 11.81 21.49
C ARG A 164 -17.33 10.74 22.42
N ARG A 165 -16.57 9.68 22.68
CA ARG A 165 -16.96 8.60 23.60
C ARG A 165 -17.18 9.12 25.02
N ARG A 166 -16.37 10.08 25.50
CA ARG A 166 -16.59 10.72 26.81
C ARG A 166 -17.93 11.46 26.86
N MET A 167 -18.29 12.19 25.80
CA MET A 167 -19.60 12.86 25.72
C MET A 167 -20.75 11.85 25.76
N GLU A 168 -20.62 10.75 25.02
CA GLU A 168 -21.63 9.67 24.95
C GLU A 168 -21.82 8.93 26.27
N LEU A 169 -20.73 8.66 27.02
CA LEU A 169 -20.81 7.86 28.24
C LEU A 169 -21.20 8.70 29.46
N TYR A 170 -20.56 9.86 29.63
CA TYR A 170 -20.67 10.64 30.87
C TYR A 170 -21.74 11.72 30.82
N HIS A 171 -22.33 12.01 29.64
CA HIS A 171 -23.38 13.01 29.45
C HIS A 171 -23.07 14.33 30.19
N PRO A 172 -21.91 14.95 29.90
CA PRO A 172 -21.45 16.13 30.62
C PRO A 172 -22.45 17.28 30.51
N ASP A 173 -22.37 18.22 31.46
CA ASP A 173 -23.18 19.43 31.42
C ASP A 173 -22.86 20.29 30.19
N GLN A 174 -23.69 21.31 29.96
CA GLN A 174 -23.59 22.14 28.76
C GLN A 174 -22.23 22.85 28.63
N ASP A 175 -21.64 23.29 29.73
CA ASP A 175 -20.37 24.03 29.72
C ASP A 175 -19.19 23.10 29.39
N GLU A 176 -19.17 21.91 29.99
CA GLU A 176 -18.16 20.89 29.69
C GLU A 176 -18.33 20.35 28.26
N ARG A 177 -19.57 20.15 27.80
CA ARG A 177 -19.87 19.74 26.43
C ARG A 177 -19.32 20.75 25.41
N LEU A 178 -19.58 22.05 25.59
CA LEU A 178 -19.07 23.09 24.70
C LEU A 178 -17.53 23.12 24.66
N LYS A 179 -16.86 22.87 25.79
CA LYS A 179 -15.39 22.75 25.84
C LYS A 179 -14.90 21.55 25.04
N ILE A 180 -15.55 20.39 25.20
CA ILE A 180 -15.17 19.19 24.46
C ILE A 180 -15.37 19.39 22.95
N GLU A 181 -16.50 19.96 22.53
CA GLU A 181 -16.79 20.27 21.12
C GLU A 181 -15.73 21.22 20.53
N LYS A 182 -15.31 22.25 21.28
CA LYS A 182 -14.22 23.14 20.86
C LYS A 182 -12.90 22.40 20.65
N TYR A 183 -12.53 21.47 21.54
CA TYR A 183 -11.32 20.67 21.36
C TYR A 183 -11.41 19.74 20.15
N ILE A 184 -12.56 19.07 19.96
CA ILE A 184 -12.80 18.23 18.79
C ILE A 184 -12.63 19.06 17.52
N HIS A 185 -13.26 20.24 17.45
CA HIS A 185 -13.13 21.11 16.28
C HIS A 185 -11.67 21.49 16.00
N GLY A 186 -10.92 21.91 17.02
CA GLY A 186 -9.50 22.23 16.84
C GLY A 186 -8.65 21.03 16.38
N PHE A 187 -8.96 19.81 16.84
CA PHE A 187 -8.28 18.60 16.33
C PHE A 187 -8.65 18.27 14.89
N LEU A 188 -9.91 18.48 14.49
CA LEU A 188 -10.36 18.29 13.11
C LEU A 188 -9.73 19.32 12.17
N ASP A 189 -9.57 20.58 12.60
CA ASP A 189 -8.86 21.60 11.82
C ASP A 189 -7.39 21.23 11.61
N MET A 190 -6.72 20.71 12.65
CA MET A 190 -5.35 20.21 12.54
C MET A 190 -5.24 19.00 11.62
N LEU A 191 -6.22 18.08 11.67
CA LEU A 191 -6.29 16.94 10.75
C LEU A 191 -6.42 17.44 9.30
N ALA A 192 -7.31 18.39 9.02
CA ALA A 192 -7.48 18.96 7.69
C ALA A 192 -6.19 19.61 7.14
N PHE A 193 -5.35 20.19 8.01
CA PHE A 193 -4.02 20.67 7.62
C PHE A 193 -3.06 19.52 7.31
N ILE A 194 -3.07 18.45 8.11
CA ILE A 194 -2.23 17.27 7.87
C ILE A 194 -2.63 16.57 6.56
N GLU A 195 -3.91 16.48 6.23
CA GLU A 195 -4.37 15.86 4.97
C GLU A 195 -3.79 16.54 3.72
N GLN A 196 -3.46 17.84 3.78
CA GLN A 196 -2.81 18.56 2.67
C GLN A 196 -1.37 18.11 2.41
N THR A 197 -0.78 17.33 3.33
CA THR A 197 0.58 16.78 3.15
C THR A 197 0.60 15.54 2.27
N HIS A 198 -0.57 15.02 1.85
CA HIS A 198 -0.71 13.79 1.07
C HIS A 198 0.00 12.59 1.73
N TRP A 199 -0.09 12.50 3.05
CA TRP A 199 0.56 11.45 3.82
C TRP A 199 -0.09 10.08 3.61
N HIS A 200 -1.39 10.06 3.29
CA HIS A 200 -2.24 8.88 3.11
C HIS A 200 -2.62 8.68 1.64
N SER A 201 -2.83 7.42 1.26
CA SER A 201 -3.09 7.04 -0.13
C SER A 201 -4.45 7.49 -0.64
N THR A 202 -4.48 8.08 -1.83
CA THR A 202 -5.71 8.49 -2.52
C THR A 202 -6.00 7.57 -3.70
N TRP A 203 -7.24 7.12 -3.82
CA TRP A 203 -7.66 6.14 -4.81
C TRP A 203 -8.33 6.79 -6.03
N ASN A 204 -7.92 6.37 -7.24
CA ASN A 204 -8.59 6.68 -8.49
C ASN A 204 -9.81 5.76 -8.70
N ASP A 205 -10.59 6.00 -9.75
CA ASP A 205 -11.86 5.27 -9.94
C ASP A 205 -11.66 3.78 -10.29
N LYS A 206 -10.56 3.41 -10.95
CA LYS A 206 -10.18 2.00 -11.18
C LYS A 206 -9.83 1.33 -9.86
N GLN A 207 -8.99 1.95 -9.04
CA GLN A 207 -8.59 1.38 -7.75
C GLN A 207 -9.79 1.24 -6.80
N LYS A 208 -10.72 2.20 -6.82
CA LYS A 208 -11.95 2.14 -6.00
C LYS A 208 -12.84 0.94 -6.31
N SER A 209 -12.83 0.39 -7.54
CA SER A 209 -13.60 -0.82 -7.81
C SER A 209 -13.02 -2.07 -7.15
N ASN A 210 -11.75 -2.01 -6.73
CA ASN A 210 -11.06 -3.09 -6.04
C ASN A 210 -11.10 -2.93 -4.50
N LEU A 211 -11.53 -1.76 -4.00
CA LEU A 211 -11.59 -1.48 -2.57
C LEU A 211 -12.73 -2.26 -1.90
N PRO A 212 -12.54 -2.63 -0.62
CA PRO A 212 -13.62 -3.10 0.25
C PRO A 212 -14.78 -2.11 0.30
N GLU A 213 -16.01 -2.63 0.43
CA GLU A 213 -17.22 -1.80 0.55
C GLU A 213 -17.14 -0.81 1.73
N GLN A 214 -16.49 -1.22 2.82
CA GLN A 214 -16.35 -0.45 4.05
C GLN A 214 -15.46 0.80 3.86
N ILE A 215 -14.32 0.64 3.18
CA ILE A 215 -13.43 1.75 2.84
C ILE A 215 -14.10 2.66 1.80
N SER A 216 -14.79 2.06 0.82
CA SER A 216 -15.57 2.78 -0.18
C SER A 216 -16.68 3.65 0.43
N ALA A 217 -17.27 3.23 1.54
CA ALA A 217 -18.27 4.00 2.29
C ALA A 217 -17.64 5.18 3.05
N ASN A 218 -16.49 4.98 3.71
CA ASN A 218 -15.78 6.02 4.46
C ASN A 218 -15.28 7.16 3.55
N ILE A 219 -14.79 6.84 2.34
CA ILE A 219 -14.38 7.85 1.35
C ILE A 219 -15.55 8.75 0.92
N LYS A 220 -16.78 8.20 0.85
CA LYS A 220 -17.98 8.97 0.51
C LYS A 220 -18.46 9.87 1.65
N GLN A 221 -18.16 9.53 2.89
CA GLN A 221 -18.55 10.30 4.08
C GLN A 221 -17.56 11.41 4.44
N ASN A 222 -16.31 11.32 3.98
CA ASN A 222 -15.24 12.30 4.26
C ASN A 222 -14.99 13.30 3.11
N ARG A 223 -15.86 13.40 2.10
CA ARG A 223 -15.82 14.52 1.14
C ARG A 223 -16.45 15.76 1.79
N PRO A 224 -15.79 16.92 1.76
CA PRO A 224 -16.36 18.18 2.24
C PRO A 224 -17.62 18.57 1.47
#